data_AF-A0AA44CB67-F1
#
_entry.id   AF-A0AA44CB67-F1
#
_cell.length_a   1.000
_cell.length_b   1.000
_cell.length_c   1.000
_cell.angle_alpha   90.00
_cell.angle_beta   90.00
_cell.angle_gamma   90.00
#
_symmetry.space_group_name_H-M   'P 1'
#
loop_
_entity.id
_entity.type
_entity.pdbx_description
1 polymer ?
#
loop_
_entity_poly.entity_id
_entity_poly.type
_entity_poly.pdbx_seq_one_letter_code
_entity_poly.pdbx_strand_id
1 'polypeptide(L)'
;MNSFESQFLAIVGSEYDPRKHELPPESARALSAVIFAMPDTQIIRSGQYTDYAGWSQEQSTYLAVSVDSYDGRGYNAVGASENLMGK
;
A
#
# COMPACT_ATOMS: atom_id res chain seq x y z
N MET A 1 -15.52 -4.33 -12.58
CA MET A 1 -14.56 -3.29 -12.14
C MET A 1 -14.10 -3.65 -10.75
N ASN A 2 -12.85 -4.05 -10.57
CA ASN A 2 -12.23 -4.23 -9.26
C ASN A 2 -11.53 -2.92 -8.91
N SER A 3 -12.10 -2.11 -8.00
CA SER A 3 -11.42 -0.88 -7.58
C SER A 3 -10.14 -1.20 -6.81
N PHE A 4 -9.12 -0.37 -6.95
CA PHE A 4 -7.88 -0.50 -6.16
C PHE A 4 -8.18 -0.50 -4.66
N GLU A 5 -9.16 0.30 -4.21
CA GLU A 5 -9.67 0.30 -2.84
C GLU A 5 -10.24 -1.08 -2.44
N SER A 6 -11.02 -1.72 -3.31
CA SER A 6 -11.56 -3.07 -3.02
C SER A 6 -10.44 -4.11 -2.88
N GLN A 7 -9.40 -4.02 -3.71
CA GLN A 7 -8.24 -4.91 -3.62
C GLN A 7 -7.44 -4.65 -2.34
N PHE A 8 -7.27 -3.39 -1.96
CA PHE A 8 -6.65 -3.01 -0.70
C PHE A 8 -7.39 -3.63 0.48
N LEU A 9 -8.70 -3.41 0.59
CA LEU A 9 -9.52 -3.95 1.68
C LEU A 9 -9.53 -5.49 1.71
N ALA A 10 -9.46 -6.15 0.56
CA ALA A 10 -9.35 -7.60 0.47
C ALA A 10 -8.00 -8.13 1.02
N ILE A 11 -6.93 -7.33 0.93
CA ILE A 11 -5.59 -7.71 1.38
C ILE A 11 -5.38 -7.39 2.86
N VAL A 12 -5.77 -6.18 3.29
CA VAL A 12 -5.52 -5.71 4.66
C VAL A 12 -6.65 -6.10 5.62
N GLY A 13 -7.85 -6.33 5.11
CA GLY A 13 -9.07 -6.54 5.89
C GLY A 13 -9.84 -5.25 6.12
N SER A 14 -11.18 -5.33 6.16
CA SER A 14 -12.07 -4.16 6.33
C SER A 14 -11.91 -3.43 7.67
N GLU A 15 -11.34 -4.10 8.68
CA GLU A 15 -11.09 -3.54 10.02
C GLU A 15 -9.61 -3.20 10.26
N TYR A 16 -8.81 -3.15 9.18
CA TYR A 16 -7.38 -2.85 9.30
C TYR A 16 -7.15 -1.43 9.81
N ASP A 17 -6.38 -1.32 10.89
CA ASP A 17 -5.93 -0.05 11.47
C ASP A 17 -4.40 0.01 11.31
N PRO A 18 -3.86 0.83 10.39
CA PRO A 18 -2.41 0.91 10.14
C PRO A 18 -1.60 1.35 11.36
N ARG A 19 -2.23 1.96 12.37
CA ARG A 19 -1.56 2.38 13.60
C ARG A 19 -1.46 1.27 14.64
N LYS A 20 -2.22 0.18 14.47
CA LYS A 20 -2.31 -0.92 15.43
C LYS A 20 -1.87 -2.25 14.85
N HIS A 21 -1.97 -2.43 13.53
CA HIS A 21 -1.76 -3.71 12.88
C HIS A 21 -0.63 -3.61 11.85
N GLU A 22 0.36 -4.48 12.01
CA GLU A 22 1.31 -4.81 10.96
C GLU A 22 0.68 -5.81 9.99
N LEU A 23 1.04 -5.70 8.71
CA LEU A 23 0.67 -6.68 7.70
C LEU A 23 1.66 -7.84 7.72
N PRO A 24 1.19 -9.09 7.69
CA PRO A 24 2.07 -10.22 7.48
C PRO A 24 2.78 -10.10 6.13
N PRO A 25 3.95 -10.73 5.96
CA PRO A 25 4.77 -10.55 4.75
C PRO A 25 4.04 -10.87 3.44
N GLU A 26 3.14 -11.86 3.45
CA GLU A 26 2.34 -12.22 2.28
C GLU A 26 1.36 -11.12 1.88
N SER A 27 0.65 -10.51 2.85
CA SER A 27 -0.26 -9.38 2.59
C SER A 27 0.52 -8.14 2.14
N ALA A 28 1.67 -7.86 2.74
CA ALA A 28 2.54 -6.75 2.33
C ALA A 28 3.05 -6.92 0.89
N ARG A 29 3.42 -8.15 0.52
CA ARG A 29 3.82 -8.50 -0.85
C ARG A 29 2.65 -8.40 -1.84
N ALA A 30 1.46 -8.84 -1.45
CA ALA A 30 0.27 -8.71 -2.28
C ALA A 30 -0.07 -7.23 -2.52
N LEU A 31 -0.04 -6.41 -1.47
CA LEU A 31 -0.35 -4.99 -1.56
C LEU A 31 0.68 -4.22 -2.39
N SER A 32 1.98 -4.48 -2.21
CA SER A 32 3.02 -3.88 -3.05
C SER A 32 2.87 -4.26 -4.53
N ALA A 33 2.43 -5.48 -4.84
CA ALA A 33 2.12 -5.87 -6.23
C ALA A 33 0.91 -5.12 -6.80
N VAL A 34 -0.14 -4.87 -6.01
CA VAL A 34 -1.28 -4.03 -6.41
C VAL A 34 -0.82 -2.60 -6.69
N ILE A 35 -0.01 -2.03 -5.79
CA ILE A 35 0.56 -0.69 -5.96
C ILE A 35 1.40 -0.60 -7.23
N PHE A 36 2.22 -1.62 -7.51
CA PHE A 36 3.06 -1.66 -8.71
C PHE A 36 2.26 -1.71 -10.03
N ALA A 37 0.99 -2.14 -9.96
CA ALA A 37 0.08 -2.15 -11.10
C ALA A 37 -0.70 -0.83 -11.27
N MET A 38 -0.53 0.14 -10.36
CA MET A 38 -1.19 1.45 -10.45
C MET A 38 -0.52 2.33 -11.52
N PRO A 39 -1.30 3.23 -12.18
CA PRO A 39 -0.78 4.09 -13.25
C PRO A 39 0.43 4.93 -12.82
N ASP A 40 0.35 5.55 -11.65
CA ASP A 40 1.43 6.30 -11.04
C ASP A 40 1.95 5.49 -9.84
N THR A 41 3.26 5.23 -9.81
CA THR A 41 3.90 4.45 -8.75
C THR A 41 5.20 5.12 -8.31
N GLN A 42 5.44 5.14 -7.01
CA GLN A 42 6.68 5.60 -6.40
C GLN A 42 7.20 4.55 -5.42
N ILE A 43 8.52 4.31 -5.48
CA ILE A 43 9.22 3.39 -4.58
C ILE A 43 10.39 4.14 -3.97
N ILE A 44 10.41 4.24 -2.64
CA ILE A 44 11.46 4.91 -1.89
C ILE A 44 12.11 3.89 -0.96
N ARG A 45 13.43 3.79 -0.99
CA ARG A 45 14.18 2.95 -0.05
C ARG A 45 14.79 3.83 1.02
N SER A 46 14.37 3.61 2.26
CA SER A 46 14.71 4.42 3.43
C SER A 46 15.26 3.51 4.53
N GLY A 47 16.57 3.26 4.49
CA GLY A 47 17.22 2.38 5.46
C GLY A 47 16.67 0.97 5.42
N GLN A 48 16.02 0.53 6.50
CA GLN A 48 15.43 -0.80 6.62
C GLN A 48 14.06 -0.94 5.95
N TYR A 49 13.44 0.16 5.53
CA TYR A 49 12.11 0.12 4.91
C TYR A 49 12.17 0.42 3.41
N THR A 50 11.30 -0.24 2.66
CA THR A 50 10.96 0.14 1.29
C THR A 50 9.51 0.60 1.27
N ASP A 51 9.30 1.89 1.00
CA ASP A 51 7.99 2.50 0.88
C ASP A 51 7.49 2.36 -0.56
N TYR A 52 6.31 1.79 -0.71
CA TYR A 52 5.57 1.69 -1.96
C TYR A 52 4.37 2.62 -1.87
N ALA A 53 4.19 3.49 -2.87
CA ALA A 53 3.03 4.34 -3.00
C ALA A 53 2.54 4.33 -4.45
N GLY A 54 1.23 4.37 -4.65
CA GLY A 54 0.62 4.42 -5.97
C GLY A 54 -0.63 5.27 -6.00
N TRP A 55 -0.87 5.88 -7.15
CA TRP A 55 -2.04 6.71 -7.44
C TRP A 55 -2.71 6.28 -8.74
N SER A 56 -4.04 6.27 -8.73
CA SER A 56 -4.87 6.09 -9.92
C SER A 56 -5.81 7.27 -10.03
N GLN A 57 -5.56 8.15 -11.01
CA GLN A 57 -6.43 9.30 -11.30
C GLN A 57 -7.83 8.87 -11.73
N GLU A 58 -7.93 7.80 -12.53
CA GLU A 58 -9.21 7.27 -13.04
C GLU A 58 -10.12 6.80 -11.89
N GLN A 59 -9.54 6.16 -10.88
CA GLN A 59 -10.27 5.63 -9.74
C GLN A 59 -10.22 6.55 -8.52
N SER A 60 -9.53 7.69 -8.61
CA SER A 60 -9.24 8.60 -7.49
C SER A 60 -8.83 7.83 -6.23
N THR A 61 -7.88 6.91 -6.37
CA THR A 61 -7.44 6.03 -5.28
C THR A 61 -5.93 6.11 -5.11
N TYR A 62 -5.50 6.40 -3.89
CA TYR A 62 -4.13 6.33 -3.42
C TYR A 62 -3.97 5.10 -2.53
N LEU A 63 -2.92 4.31 -2.77
CA LEU A 63 -2.51 3.20 -1.91
C LEU A 63 -1.05 3.37 -1.51
N ALA A 64 -0.69 3.03 -0.27
CA ALA A 64 0.70 2.92 0.13
C ALA A 64 0.94 1.84 1.19
N VAL A 65 2.18 1.38 1.29
CA VAL A 65 2.67 0.46 2.33
C VAL A 65 4.18 0.61 2.50
N SER A 66 4.65 0.62 3.74
CA SER A 66 6.07 0.50 4.08
C SER A 66 6.40 -0.97 4.34
N VAL A 67 7.37 -1.54 3.64
CA VAL A 67 7.75 -2.95 3.81
C VAL A 67 9.13 -3.03 4.46
N ASP A 68 9.23 -3.75 5.57
CA ASP A 68 10.52 -4.03 6.21
C ASP A 68 11.36 -4.96 5.32
N SER A 69 12.61 -4.58 5.09
CA SER A 69 13.50 -5.27 4.15
C SER A 69 14.09 -6.56 4.73
N TYR A 70 14.02 -6.76 6.05
CA TYR A 70 14.56 -7.94 6.72
C TYR A 70 13.55 -9.08 6.78
N ASP A 71 12.32 -8.82 7.21
CA ASP A 71 11.30 -9.85 7.40
C ASP A 71 10.10 -9.75 6.44
N GLY A 72 10.04 -8.68 5.64
CA GLY A 72 9.02 -8.47 4.63
C GLY A 72 7.67 -7.99 5.19
N ARG A 73 7.56 -7.69 6.49
CA ARG A 73 6.32 -7.22 7.09
C ARG A 73 5.93 -5.84 6.58
N GLY A 74 4.64 -5.62 6.43
CA GLY A 74 4.09 -4.34 6.00
C GLY A 74 3.67 -3.47 7.19
N TYR A 75 3.91 -2.18 7.08
CA TYR A 75 3.59 -1.18 8.06
C TYR A 75 2.92 0.00 7.37
N ASN A 76 2.10 0.74 8.12
CA ASN A 76 1.46 1.97 7.65
C ASN A 76 0.70 1.81 6.32
N ALA A 77 0.08 0.64 6.08
CA ALA A 77 -0.67 0.42 4.86
C ALA A 77 -1.90 1.34 4.84
N VAL A 78 -2.06 2.14 3.78
CA VAL A 78 -3.11 3.16 3.73
C VAL A 78 -3.76 3.17 2.37
N GLY A 79 -5.09 3.34 2.37
CA GLY A 79 -5.90 3.68 1.22
C GLY A 79 -6.56 5.04 1.43
N ALA A 80 -6.55 5.91 0.43
CA ALA A 80 -7.19 7.21 0.48
C ALA A 80 -7.81 7.59 -0.89
N SER A 81 -8.83 8.45 -0.87
CA SER A 81 -9.46 8.99 -2.07
C SER A 81 -8.81 10.28 -2.59
N GLU A 82 -7.75 10.74 -1.94
CA GLU A 82 -6.93 11.89 -2.34
C GLU A 82 -5.52 11.45 -2.72
N ASN A 83 -4.87 12.19 -3.62
CA ASN A 83 -3.48 11.91 -3.98
C ASN A 83 -2.53 12.39 -2.87
N LEU A 84 -1.86 11.44 -2.22
CA LEU A 84 -0.89 11.69 -1.15
C LEU A 84 0.57 11.46 -1.60
N MET A 85 0.82 11.21 -2.89
CA MET A 85 2.19 11.05 -3.39
C MET A 85 3.02 12.32 -3.13
N GLY A 86 4.15 12.16 -2.44
CA GLY A 86 5.10 13.24 -2.18
C GLY A 86 4.72 14.25 -1.09
N LYS A 87 3.69 13.97 -0.27
CA LYS A 87 3.40 14.73 0.96
C LYS A 87 4.32 14.35 2.11
#